data_AF-A0AAU7GEJ3-F1
#
_entry.id   AF-A0AAU7GEJ3-F1
#
_cell.length_a   1.000
_cell.length_b   1.000
_cell.length_c   1.000
_cell.angle_alpha   90.00
_cell.angle_beta   90.00
_cell.angle_gamma   90.00
#
_symmetry.space_group_name_H-M   'P 1'
#
loop_
_entity.id
_entity.type
_entity.pdbx_description
1 polymer ?
#
loop_
_entity_poly.entity_id
_entity_poly.type
_entity_poly.pdbx_seq_one_letter_code
_entity_poly.pdbx_strand_id
1 'polypeptide(L)'
;MTSPLEYLNADGADEADFEQPMRELYAYRDGEHWTDGIVTGTKRADDGRALVQFDGRVWVSTEDVRDSDHYIAVLLNPDSSVYAEVVARLIDGSPADPIRDVSLTDGTANVGTEWRPLDEPRRGTRVRYRYTGTAELEPVDADS
;
A
#
# COMPACT_ATOMS: atom_id res chain seq x y z
N MET A 1 6.00 4.35 -20.37
CA MET A 1 4.89 3.80 -19.57
C MET A 1 3.95 4.93 -19.33
N THR A 2 2.66 4.70 -19.52
CA THR A 2 1.63 5.73 -19.36
C THR A 2 1.21 5.79 -17.89
N SER A 3 0.93 6.99 -17.38
CA SER A 3 0.52 7.16 -15.98
C SER A 3 -0.80 6.41 -15.70
N PRO A 4 -0.94 5.73 -14.55
CA PRO A 4 -2.20 5.14 -14.14
C PRO A 4 -3.29 6.19 -13.87
N LEU A 5 -2.89 7.46 -13.75
CA LEU A 5 -3.78 8.60 -13.51
C LEU A 5 -3.89 9.51 -14.75
N GLU A 6 -3.54 9.00 -15.93
CA GLU A 6 -3.63 9.78 -17.18
C GLU A 6 -5.05 10.27 -17.48
N TYR A 7 -6.07 9.50 -17.08
CA TYR A 7 -7.47 9.82 -17.30
C TYR A 7 -7.88 11.14 -16.64
N LEU A 8 -7.20 11.55 -15.57
CA LEU A 8 -7.42 12.86 -14.94
C LEU A 8 -7.06 14.03 -15.85
N ASN A 9 -6.26 13.81 -16.91
CA ASN A 9 -5.98 14.82 -17.92
C ASN A 9 -6.96 14.82 -19.09
N ALA A 10 -7.91 13.88 -19.16
CA ALA A 10 -8.87 13.82 -20.25
C ALA A 10 -9.81 15.04 -20.26
N ASP A 11 -10.18 15.47 -21.46
CA ASP A 11 -11.21 16.48 -21.67
C ASP A 11 -12.55 15.96 -21.14
N GLY A 12 -13.04 16.56 -20.05
CA GLY A 12 -14.28 16.15 -19.39
C GLY A 12 -14.10 15.47 -18.03
N ALA A 13 -12.87 15.25 -17.56
CA ALA A 13 -12.63 14.78 -16.20
C ALA A 13 -13.23 15.75 -15.17
N ASP A 14 -14.04 15.22 -14.25
CA ASP A 14 -14.79 15.99 -13.26
C ASP A 14 -14.35 15.71 -11.82
N GLU A 15 -15.00 16.33 -10.83
CA GLU A 15 -14.65 16.17 -9.42
C GLU A 15 -14.73 14.71 -8.94
N ALA A 16 -15.64 13.89 -9.50
CA ALA A 16 -15.79 12.50 -9.10
C ALA A 16 -14.61 11.65 -9.57
N ASP A 17 -14.02 11.95 -10.73
CA ASP A 17 -12.79 11.30 -11.19
C ASP A 17 -11.61 11.57 -10.23
N PHE A 18 -11.60 12.76 -9.63
CA PHE A 18 -10.56 13.23 -8.71
C PHE A 18 -10.66 12.59 -7.32
N GLU A 19 -11.84 12.10 -6.92
CA GLU A 19 -12.07 11.37 -5.67
C GLU A 19 -11.59 9.91 -5.73
N GLN A 20 -11.67 9.26 -6.90
CA GLN A 20 -11.31 7.85 -7.06
C GLN A 20 -9.89 7.48 -6.59
N PRO A 21 -8.82 8.23 -6.94
CA PRO A 21 -7.47 7.88 -6.52
C PRO A 21 -7.21 8.21 -5.04
N MET A 22 -8.14 8.88 -4.35
CA MET A 22 -7.90 9.22 -2.95
C MET A 22 -7.74 7.96 -2.10
N ARG A 23 -6.73 8.01 -1.24
CA ARG A 23 -6.27 6.94 -0.36
C ARG A 23 -5.55 5.81 -1.11
N GLU A 24 -5.45 5.81 -2.43
CA GLU A 24 -4.73 4.76 -3.16
C GLU A 24 -3.21 4.95 -3.09
N LEU A 25 -2.47 3.85 -3.09
CA LEU A 25 -1.01 3.82 -3.11
C LEU A 25 -0.49 3.86 -4.54
N TYR A 26 0.35 4.84 -4.85
CA TYR A 26 1.07 4.91 -6.12
C TYR A 26 2.54 5.21 -5.86
N ALA A 27 3.36 5.09 -6.89
CA ALA A 27 4.74 5.55 -6.85
C ALA A 27 4.86 6.85 -7.67
N TYR A 28 5.50 7.86 -7.08
CA TYR A 28 5.80 9.11 -7.77
C TYR A 28 7.30 9.29 -7.96
N ARG A 29 7.68 10.07 -8.96
CA ARG A 29 9.08 10.34 -9.26
C ARG A 29 9.63 11.45 -8.38
N ASP A 30 10.65 11.14 -7.58
CA ASP A 30 11.41 12.08 -6.75
C ASP A 30 12.87 12.10 -7.23
N GLY A 31 13.18 13.06 -8.11
CA GLY A 31 14.46 13.10 -8.83
C GLY A 31 14.69 11.86 -9.69
N GLU A 32 15.69 11.06 -9.32
CA GLU A 32 16.03 9.80 -10.02
C GLU A 32 15.36 8.56 -9.42
N HIS A 33 14.65 8.71 -8.28
CA HIS A 33 14.04 7.60 -7.56
C HIS A 33 12.52 7.59 -7.70
N TRP A 34 11.93 6.40 -7.53
CA TRP A 34 10.50 6.24 -7.39
C TRP A 34 10.19 5.99 -5.92
N THR A 35 9.28 6.78 -5.38
CA THR A 35 8.90 6.75 -3.97
C THR A 35 7.42 6.41 -3.86
N ASP A 36 7.07 5.47 -3.00
CA ASP A 36 5.68 5.14 -2.73
C ASP A 36 5.04 6.22 -1.86
N GLY A 37 3.78 6.50 -2.12
CA GLY A 37 2.99 7.38 -1.27
C GLY A 37 1.50 7.20 -1.52
N ILE A 38 0.71 7.66 -0.55
CA ILE A 38 -0.75 7.61 -0.62
C ILE A 38 -1.25 8.91 -1.25
N VAL A 39 -2.07 8.81 -2.29
CA VAL A 39 -2.71 10.00 -2.86
C VAL A 39 -3.76 10.52 -1.88
N THR A 40 -3.61 11.75 -1.40
CA THR A 40 -4.50 12.37 -0.40
C THR A 40 -5.32 13.53 -0.94
N GLY A 41 -5.01 13.99 -2.16
CA GLY A 41 -5.66 15.13 -2.76
C GLY A 41 -5.33 15.22 -4.24
N THR A 42 -6.12 15.99 -4.96
CA THR A 42 -6.03 16.15 -6.42
C THR A 42 -6.45 17.58 -6.77
N LYS A 43 -5.87 18.16 -7.82
CA LYS A 43 -6.24 19.50 -8.32
C LYS A 43 -5.78 19.72 -9.76
N ARG A 44 -6.27 20.80 -10.37
CA ARG A 44 -5.69 21.33 -11.61
C ARG A 44 -4.62 22.37 -11.29
N ALA A 45 -3.50 22.32 -12.00
CA ALA A 45 -2.52 23.40 -12.02
C ALA A 45 -3.00 24.53 -12.95
N ASP A 46 -2.35 25.69 -12.84
CA ASP A 46 -2.67 26.87 -13.66
C ASP A 46 -2.45 26.63 -15.17
N ASP A 47 -1.59 25.67 -15.52
CA ASP A 47 -1.35 25.23 -16.90
C ASP A 47 -2.36 24.18 -17.41
N GLY A 48 -3.36 23.84 -16.60
CA GLY A 48 -4.42 22.89 -16.92
C GLY A 48 -4.10 21.42 -16.62
N ARG A 49 -2.86 21.08 -16.26
CA ARG A 49 -2.49 19.69 -15.95
C ARG A 49 -3.05 19.24 -14.60
N ALA A 50 -3.38 17.95 -14.49
CA ALA A 50 -3.77 17.34 -13.24
C ALA A 50 -2.56 17.12 -12.34
N LEU A 51 -2.67 17.57 -11.09
CA LEU A 51 -1.72 17.33 -10.01
C LEU A 51 -2.37 16.47 -8.94
N VAL A 52 -1.60 15.59 -8.34
CA VAL A 52 -2.02 14.77 -7.20
C VAL A 52 -1.08 15.02 -6.02
N GLN A 53 -1.65 14.99 -4.82
CA GLN A 53 -0.94 15.18 -3.58
C GLN A 53 -0.62 13.83 -2.96
N PHE A 54 0.64 13.59 -2.65
CA PHE A 54 1.13 12.42 -1.91
C PHE A 54 1.31 12.76 -0.43
N ASP A 55 0.79 11.88 0.43
CA ASP A 55 0.92 11.89 1.90
C ASP A 55 0.58 13.23 2.58
N GLY A 56 -0.31 14.01 1.96
CA GLY A 56 -0.71 15.34 2.43
C GLY A 56 0.36 16.43 2.25
N ARG A 57 1.44 16.16 1.50
CA ARG A 57 2.64 17.01 1.49
C ARG A 57 3.06 17.44 0.09
N VAL A 58 3.31 16.50 -0.80
CA VAL A 58 3.98 16.77 -2.08
C VAL A 58 2.98 16.74 -3.23
N TRP A 59 2.98 17.77 -4.07
CA TRP A 59 2.16 17.80 -5.29
C TRP A 59 2.99 17.37 -6.50
N VAL A 60 2.50 16.40 -7.26
CA VAL A 60 3.20 15.81 -8.41
C VAL A 60 2.29 15.80 -9.63
N SER A 61 2.85 16.01 -10.82
CA SER A 61 2.12 15.82 -12.09
C SER A 61 1.72 14.36 -12.22
N THR A 62 0.50 14.07 -12.69
CA THR A 62 0.10 12.68 -12.96
C THR A 62 1.04 12.00 -13.94
N GLU A 63 1.68 12.73 -14.85
CA GLU A 63 2.69 12.21 -15.80
C GLU A 63 3.91 11.57 -15.11
N ASP A 64 4.22 12.00 -13.89
CA ASP A 64 5.34 11.53 -13.06
C ASP A 64 4.87 10.52 -11.98
N VAL A 65 3.73 9.86 -12.22
CA VAL A 65 3.14 8.84 -11.36
C VAL A 65 3.06 7.51 -12.10
N ARG A 66 3.25 6.41 -11.38
CA ARG A 66 3.08 5.03 -11.86
C ARG A 66 2.42 4.14 -10.80
N ASP A 67 1.97 2.96 -11.21
CA ASP A 67 1.53 1.93 -10.26
C ASP A 67 2.67 1.56 -9.31
N SER A 68 2.34 1.44 -8.03
CA SER A 68 3.30 0.96 -7.04
C SER A 68 3.46 -0.56 -7.18
N ASP A 69 4.70 -1.04 -7.02
CA ASP A 69 5.00 -2.46 -6.84
C ASP A 69 4.69 -2.93 -5.40
N HIS A 70 4.11 -2.05 -4.58
CA HIS A 70 3.66 -2.29 -3.22
C HIS A 70 2.13 -2.18 -3.13
N TYR A 71 1.62 -2.56 -1.97
CA TYR A 71 0.22 -2.44 -1.60
C TYR A 71 0.12 -2.12 -0.10
N ILE A 72 -1.06 -1.71 0.35
CA ILE A 72 -1.32 -1.46 1.76
C ILE A 72 -1.98 -2.72 2.34
N ALA A 73 -1.28 -3.44 3.20
CA ALA A 73 -1.85 -4.51 3.99
C ALA A 73 -2.55 -3.93 5.21
N VAL A 74 -3.86 -4.12 5.29
CA VAL A 74 -4.70 -3.74 6.42
C VAL A 74 -4.81 -4.94 7.34
N LEU A 75 -4.05 -4.95 8.42
CA LEU A 75 -3.99 -6.02 9.39
C LEU A 75 -5.13 -5.85 10.40
N LEU A 76 -5.97 -6.88 10.54
CA LEU A 76 -7.16 -6.85 11.38
C LEU A 76 -7.03 -7.78 12.59
N ASN A 77 -7.50 -7.31 13.73
CA ASN A 77 -7.74 -8.13 14.91
C ASN A 77 -8.89 -9.14 14.68
N PRO A 78 -9.06 -10.15 15.56
CA PRO A 78 -10.19 -11.09 15.47
C PRO A 78 -11.57 -10.42 15.47
N ASP A 79 -11.71 -9.29 16.18
CA ASP A 79 -12.93 -8.48 16.24
C ASP A 79 -13.13 -7.56 15.03
N SER A 80 -12.25 -7.65 14.02
CA SER A 80 -12.20 -6.82 12.81
C SER A 80 -11.87 -5.34 13.02
N SER A 81 -11.40 -4.95 14.22
CA SER A 81 -10.72 -3.66 14.39
C SER A 81 -9.37 -3.66 13.66
N VAL A 82 -8.95 -2.49 13.16
CA VAL A 82 -7.64 -2.34 12.49
C VAL A 82 -6.54 -2.39 13.54
N TYR A 83 -5.64 -3.36 13.40
CA TYR A 83 -4.41 -3.46 14.17
C TYR A 83 -3.35 -2.49 13.63
N ALA A 84 -3.08 -2.58 12.32
CA ALA A 84 -2.12 -1.73 11.62
C ALA A 84 -2.41 -1.66 10.12
N GLU A 85 -1.95 -0.60 9.47
CA GLU A 85 -1.79 -0.53 8.01
C GLU A 85 -0.30 -0.48 7.71
N VAL A 86 0.19 -1.41 6.88
CA VAL A 86 1.61 -1.50 6.50
C VAL A 86 1.75 -1.52 4.99
N VAL A 87 2.75 -0.81 4.47
CA VAL A 87 3.11 -0.89 3.05
C VAL A 87 3.97 -2.14 2.85
N ALA A 88 3.48 -3.06 2.02
CA ALA A 88 4.11 -4.35 1.74
C ALA A 88 4.35 -4.52 0.25
N ARG A 89 5.37 -5.28 -0.14
CA ARG A 89 5.72 -5.51 -1.55
C ARG A 89 4.84 -6.59 -2.16
N LEU A 90 4.43 -6.39 -3.41
CA LEU A 90 3.81 -7.46 -4.21
C LEU A 90 4.85 -8.53 -4.57
N ILE A 91 4.46 -9.80 -4.46
CA ILE A 91 5.23 -10.97 -4.87
C ILE A 91 4.63 -11.46 -6.19
N ASP A 92 5.39 -11.36 -7.28
CA ASP A 92 4.93 -11.70 -8.63
C ASP A 92 3.58 -11.04 -9.00
N GLY A 93 3.43 -9.76 -8.63
CA GLY A 93 2.22 -8.96 -8.88
C GLY A 93 1.05 -9.26 -7.92
N SER A 94 1.22 -10.17 -6.96
CA SER A 94 0.19 -10.59 -6.01
C SER A 94 0.53 -10.21 -4.57
N PRO A 95 -0.45 -9.90 -3.70
CA PRO A 95 -0.23 -9.74 -2.27
C PRO A 95 0.34 -11.02 -1.66
N ALA A 96 1.15 -10.89 -0.59
CA ALA A 96 1.72 -12.04 0.10
C ALA A 96 0.64 -12.91 0.77
N ASP A 97 0.88 -14.22 0.84
CA ASP A 97 0.03 -15.17 1.57
C ASP A 97 0.92 -16.20 2.29
N PRO A 98 1.11 -16.13 3.63
CA PRO A 98 0.63 -15.14 4.61
C PRO A 98 1.58 -13.95 4.84
N ILE A 99 1.16 -12.97 5.67
CA ILE A 99 2.06 -11.98 6.28
C ILE A 99 2.44 -12.44 7.69
N ARG A 100 3.74 -12.37 8.02
CA ARG A 100 4.28 -12.70 9.33
C ARG A 100 5.04 -11.52 9.90
N ASP A 101 4.69 -11.10 11.10
CA ASP A 101 5.49 -10.16 11.89
C ASP A 101 6.19 -10.95 12.99
N VAL A 102 7.51 -10.81 13.09
CA VAL A 102 8.34 -11.59 14.01
C VAL A 102 8.97 -10.64 15.01
N SER A 103 8.51 -10.73 16.26
CA SER A 103 9.13 -10.01 17.37
C SER A 103 10.02 -10.94 18.17
N LEU A 104 11.28 -10.55 18.35
CA LEU A 104 12.19 -11.19 19.30
C LEU A 104 11.74 -10.84 20.72
N THR A 105 11.31 -11.84 21.49
CA THR A 105 11.02 -11.65 22.92
C THR A 105 12.21 -12.15 23.71
N ASP A 106 12.87 -11.25 24.44
CA ASP A 106 13.97 -11.52 25.39
C ASP A 106 15.14 -12.39 24.88
N GLY A 107 15.40 -12.38 23.57
CA GLY A 107 16.55 -13.06 22.95
C GLY A 107 16.48 -14.60 22.94
N THR A 108 15.37 -15.19 23.39
CA THR A 108 15.22 -16.66 23.49
C THR A 108 13.97 -17.23 22.82
N ALA A 109 13.00 -16.40 22.42
CA ALA A 109 11.79 -16.85 21.74
C ALA A 109 11.39 -15.92 20.60
N ASN A 110 11.15 -16.51 19.42
CA ASN A 110 10.52 -15.83 18.30
C ASN A 110 9.01 -15.98 18.44
N VAL A 111 8.33 -14.90 18.83
CA VAL A 111 6.87 -14.84 18.76
C VAL A 111 6.52 -14.21 17.43
N GLY A 112 6.09 -15.04 16.48
CA GLY A 112 5.53 -14.58 15.22
C GLY A 112 4.04 -14.35 15.38
N THR A 113 3.49 -13.28 14.82
CA THR A 113 2.05 -13.14 14.60
C THR A 113 1.78 -13.36 13.11
N GLU A 114 0.79 -14.19 12.79
CA GLU A 114 0.40 -14.51 11.41
C GLU A 114 -0.93 -13.82 11.07
N TRP A 115 -0.97 -13.22 9.88
CA TRP A 115 -2.20 -12.74 9.27
C TRP A 115 -2.38 -13.35 7.89
N ARG A 116 -3.61 -13.78 7.59
CA ARG A 116 -3.99 -14.34 6.29
C ARG A 116 -4.92 -13.42 5.52
N PRO A 117 -4.80 -13.35 4.19
CA PRO A 117 -5.68 -12.53 3.37
C PRO A 117 -7.13 -12.99 3.55
N LEU A 118 -8.05 -12.04 3.61
CA LEU A 118 -9.47 -12.35 3.55
C LEU A 118 -9.88 -12.72 2.13
N ASP A 119 -10.76 -13.70 1.99
CA ASP A 119 -11.40 -14.06 0.72
C ASP A 119 -12.45 -13.00 0.34
N GLU A 120 -11.95 -11.85 -0.08
CA GLU A 120 -12.74 -10.69 -0.48
C GLU A 120 -12.14 -10.05 -1.73
N PRO A 121 -12.96 -9.47 -2.63
CA PRO A 121 -12.44 -8.78 -3.79
C PRO A 121 -11.60 -7.57 -3.35
N ARG A 122 -10.39 -7.47 -3.93
CA ARG A 122 -9.48 -6.34 -3.71
C ARG A 122 -10.17 -5.04 -4.11
N ARG A 123 -10.11 -4.04 -3.24
CA ARG A 123 -10.57 -2.68 -3.52
C ARG A 123 -9.35 -1.78 -3.58
N GLY A 124 -9.00 -1.37 -4.80
CA GLY A 124 -7.82 -0.53 -5.04
C GLY A 124 -6.53 -1.22 -4.59
N THR A 125 -5.72 -0.54 -3.81
CA THR A 125 -4.39 -0.94 -3.34
C THR A 125 -4.39 -1.48 -1.92
N ARG A 126 -5.55 -1.53 -1.26
CA ARG A 126 -5.69 -2.11 0.08
C ARG A 126 -6.12 -3.56 0.01
N VAL A 127 -5.45 -4.38 0.80
CA VAL A 127 -5.76 -5.80 0.98
C VAL A 127 -5.91 -6.07 2.46
N ARG A 128 -7.05 -6.64 2.85
CA ARG A 128 -7.35 -6.93 4.25
C ARG A 128 -6.85 -8.31 4.63
N TYR A 129 -6.19 -8.37 5.79
CA TYR A 129 -5.70 -9.61 6.37
C TYR A 129 -6.27 -9.77 7.77
N ARG A 130 -6.62 -10.99 8.16
CA ARG A 130 -7.11 -11.30 9.51
C ARG A 130 -6.06 -12.06 10.29
N TYR A 131 -5.88 -11.65 11.54
CA TYR A 131 -5.07 -12.36 12.51
C TYR A 131 -5.54 -13.82 12.64
N THR A 132 -4.61 -14.77 12.48
CA THR A 132 -4.89 -16.20 12.58
C THR A 132 -4.20 -16.88 13.75
N GLY A 133 -3.26 -16.20 14.43
CA GLY A 133 -2.63 -16.71 15.63
C GLY A 133 -1.22 -16.18 15.85
N THR A 134 -0.67 -16.55 17.00
CA THR A 134 0.76 -16.44 17.29
C THR A 134 1.41 -17.72 16.77
N ALA A 135 2.24 -17.60 15.74
CA ALA A 135 3.15 -18.67 15.34
C ALA A 135 4.31 -18.68 16.35
N GLU A 136 4.38 -19.71 17.20
CA GLU A 136 5.66 -20.10 17.78
C GLU A 136 6.56 -20.49 16.60
N LEU A 137 7.53 -19.62 16.27
CA LEU A 137 8.52 -19.98 15.27
C LEU A 137 9.52 -20.89 15.95
N GLU A 138 9.75 -22.06 15.37
CA GLU A 138 10.80 -22.96 15.84
C GLU A 138 12.08 -22.13 16.04
N PRO A 139 12.77 -22.29 17.18
CA PRO A 139 14.05 -21.62 17.37
C PRO A 139 14.92 -21.97 16.16
N VAL A 140 15.57 -20.98 15.57
CA VAL A 140 16.58 -21.25 14.53
C VAL A 140 17.55 -22.21 15.19
N ASP A 141 17.60 -23.46 14.71
CA ASP A 141 18.56 -24.43 15.19
C ASP A 141 19.92 -23.74 15.13
N ALA A 142 20.49 -23.49 16.32
CA ALA A 142 21.88 -23.07 16.40
C ALA A 142 22.66 -24.23 15.76
N ASP A 143 23.27 -23.97 14.61
CA ASP A 143 24.15 -24.90 13.91
C ASP A 143 24.92 -25.77 14.93
N SER A 144 24.77 -27.09 14.81
CA SER A 144 25.62 -28.08 15.49
C SER A 144 27.07 -28.03 14.99
#